data_AF-A0A1H3N740-F1
#
_entry.id   AF-A0A1H3N740-F1
#
_cell.length_a   1.000
_cell.length_b   1.000
_cell.length_c   1.000
_cell.angle_alpha   90.00
_cell.angle_beta   90.00
_cell.angle_gamma   90.00
#
_symmetry.space_group_name_H-M   'P 1'
#
loop_
_entity.id
_entity.type
_entity.pdbx_description
1 polymer ?
#
loop_
_entity_poly.entity_id
_entity_poly.type
_entity_poly.pdbx_seq_one_letter_code
_entity_poly.pdbx_strand_id
1 'polypeptide(L)'
;MKYTTSIEIGLPREKVIRLIADPAHLPKWLGSLHALPSSVVVHYDREILAEGMWQAQRDRIIDAGPDTTLWESESEFRFDGLPMRLMGRLLPGVFRKQSRQHMQDFKAFAEQGTDVRQGTN
;
A
#
# COMPACT_ATOMS: atom_id res chain seq x y z
N MET A 1 -9.06 2.90 15.02
CA MET A 1 -8.79 4.08 14.17
C MET A 1 -8.90 3.64 12.72
N LYS A 2 -9.50 4.45 11.85
CA LYS A 2 -9.65 4.16 10.43
C LYS A 2 -9.34 5.41 9.62
N TYR A 3 -8.57 5.29 8.54
CA TYR A 3 -8.30 6.40 7.64
C TYR A 3 -7.95 5.91 6.23
N THR A 4 -8.10 6.80 5.25
CA THR A 4 -7.71 6.56 3.86
C THR A 4 -6.61 7.54 3.47
N THR A 5 -5.65 7.03 2.71
CA THR A 5 -4.62 7.82 2.03
C THR A 5 -4.57 7.41 0.56
N SER A 6 -4.14 8.32 -0.31
CA SER A 6 -4.02 8.05 -1.73
C SER A 6 -2.79 8.73 -2.31
N ILE A 7 -2.26 8.16 -3.39
CA ILE A 7 -1.17 8.75 -4.17
C ILE A 7 -1.34 8.42 -5.65
N GLU A 8 -0.96 9.35 -6.51
CA GLU A 8 -0.81 9.09 -7.95
C GLU A 8 0.62 8.61 -8.24
N ILE A 9 0.74 7.62 -9.13
CA ILE A 9 2.01 7.07 -9.60
C ILE A 9 2.03 7.21 -11.13
N GLY A 10 3.09 7.82 -11.66
CA GLY A 10 3.33 8.03 -13.08
C GLY A 10 3.82 6.77 -13.79
N LEU A 11 3.10 5.67 -13.61
CA LEU A 11 3.29 4.42 -14.32
C LEU A 11 1.93 3.84 -14.72
N PRO A 12 1.87 3.06 -15.82
CA PRO A 12 0.70 2.25 -16.15
C PRO A 12 0.31 1.32 -15.01
N ARG A 13 -0.99 1.14 -14.82
CA ARG A 13 -1.59 0.34 -13.74
C ARG A 13 -1.02 -1.05 -13.62
N GLU A 14 -0.78 -1.71 -14.75
CA GLU A 14 -0.25 -3.07 -14.81
C GLU A 14 1.17 -3.15 -14.24
N LYS A 15 2.00 -2.10 -14.41
CA LYS A 15 3.34 -2.03 -13.80
C LYS A 15 3.23 -1.83 -12.29
N VAL A 16 2.34 -0.95 -11.83
CA VAL A 16 2.15 -0.69 -10.40
C VAL A 16 1.66 -1.95 -9.67
N ILE A 17 0.66 -2.65 -10.22
CA ILE A 17 0.13 -3.90 -9.68
C ILE A 17 1.25 -4.93 -9.48
N ARG A 18 2.19 -5.05 -10.43
CA ARG A 18 3.34 -5.97 -10.34
C ARG A 18 4.39 -5.56 -9.34
N LEU A 19 4.56 -4.27 -9.08
CA LEU A 19 5.53 -3.80 -8.11
C LEU A 19 4.98 -3.95 -6.68
N ILE A 20 3.67 -3.74 -6.50
CA ILE A 20 2.98 -3.96 -5.22
C ILE A 20 2.91 -5.45 -4.89
N ALA A 21 2.54 -6.28 -5.86
CA ALA A 21 2.63 -7.73 -5.76
C ALA A 21 4.05 -8.15 -6.13
N ASP A 22 4.98 -8.13 -5.16
CA ASP A 22 6.40 -8.46 -5.32
C ASP A 22 6.65 -9.48 -6.46
N PRO A 23 7.38 -9.10 -7.54
CA PRO A 23 7.64 -9.98 -8.67
C PRO A 23 8.31 -11.30 -8.29
N ALA A 24 9.07 -11.34 -7.19
CA ALA A 24 9.71 -12.54 -6.68
C ALA A 24 8.70 -13.52 -6.04
N HIS A 25 7.53 -13.04 -5.63
CA HIS A 25 6.50 -13.80 -4.93
C HIS A 25 5.19 -13.92 -5.73
N LEU A 26 5.06 -13.26 -6.88
CA LEU A 26 3.94 -13.50 -7.80
C LEU A 26 3.97 -14.98 -8.22
N PRO A 27 2.94 -15.77 -7.87
CA PRO A 27 2.94 -17.16 -8.22
C PRO A 27 2.91 -17.29 -9.74
N LYS A 28 3.79 -18.12 -10.30
CA LYS A 28 3.82 -18.39 -11.75
C LYS A 28 2.47 -18.91 -12.28
N TRP A 29 1.64 -19.46 -11.40
CA TRP A 29 0.29 -19.96 -11.69
C TRP A 29 -0.79 -18.87 -11.73
N LEU A 30 -0.55 -17.66 -11.20
CA LEU A 30 -1.54 -16.58 -11.12
C LEU A 30 -1.89 -15.99 -12.50
N GLY A 31 -1.35 -16.52 -13.59
CA GLY A 31 -1.58 -16.03 -14.94
C GLY A 31 -1.02 -14.63 -15.15
N SER A 32 -1.12 -14.12 -16.37
CA SER A 32 -0.63 -12.79 -16.67
C SER A 32 -1.66 -11.72 -16.29
N LEU A 33 -1.32 -10.87 -15.31
CA LEU A 33 -2.10 -9.67 -14.97
C LEU A 33 -2.15 -8.64 -16.12
N HIS A 34 -1.39 -8.83 -17.20
CA HIS A 34 -1.37 -7.93 -18.37
C HIS A 34 -2.71 -7.85 -19.13
N ALA A 35 -3.61 -8.81 -18.93
CA ALA A 35 -4.87 -8.89 -19.67
C ALA A 35 -6.09 -8.36 -18.89
N LEU A 36 -5.89 -7.78 -17.69
CA LEU A 36 -7.00 -7.25 -16.91
C LEU A 36 -7.56 -5.98 -17.59
N PRO A 37 -8.84 -5.97 -17.99
CA PRO A 37 -9.47 -4.75 -18.48
C PRO A 37 -9.35 -3.61 -17.47
N SER A 38 -9.32 -2.36 -17.95
CA SER A 38 -9.32 -1.17 -17.08
C SER A 38 -10.58 -1.09 -16.21
N SER A 39 -11.67 -1.77 -16.60
CA SER A 39 -12.91 -1.89 -15.81
C SER A 39 -12.78 -2.80 -14.58
N VAL A 40 -11.71 -3.59 -14.47
CA VAL A 40 -11.47 -4.48 -13.32
C VAL A 40 -10.67 -3.76 -12.25
N VAL A 41 -11.20 -3.72 -11.03
CA VAL A 41 -10.50 -3.18 -9.86
C VAL A 41 -9.74 -4.29 -9.16
N VAL A 42 -8.45 -4.09 -8.94
CA VAL A 42 -7.62 -5.01 -8.14
C VAL A 42 -7.62 -4.54 -6.69
N HIS A 43 -7.96 -5.47 -5.80
CA HIS A 43 -7.96 -5.29 -4.36
C HIS A 43 -6.85 -6.13 -3.72
N TYR A 44 -6.06 -5.51 -2.85
CA TYR A 44 -5.14 -6.22 -1.97
C TYR A 44 -5.54 -6.01 -0.53
N ASP A 45 -5.82 -7.11 0.16
CA ASP A 45 -6.17 -7.11 1.57
C ASP A 45 -5.03 -7.74 2.37
N ARG A 46 -4.56 -7.04 3.40
CA ARG A 46 -3.51 -7.50 4.31
C ARG A 46 -3.95 -7.30 5.74
N GLU A 47 -3.83 -8.36 6.54
CA GLU A 47 -3.99 -8.29 7.99
C GLU A 47 -2.66 -8.57 8.69
N ILE A 48 -2.36 -7.79 9.71
CA ILE A 48 -1.18 -7.94 10.56
C ILE A 48 -1.64 -8.00 12.00
N LEU A 49 -1.28 -9.10 12.67
CA LEU A 49 -1.48 -9.29 14.09
C LEU A 49 -0.15 -9.08 14.80
N ALA A 50 -0.12 -8.11 15.70
CA ALA A 50 0.97 -7.85 16.62
C ALA A 50 0.42 -7.80 18.06
N GLU A 51 1.30 -7.86 19.05
CA GLU A 51 0.89 -7.81 20.45
C GLU A 51 0.11 -6.52 20.75
N GLY A 52 -1.17 -6.67 21.14
CA GLY A 52 -2.06 -5.54 21.45
C GLY A 52 -2.47 -4.69 20.24
N MET A 53 -2.18 -5.12 19.01
CA MET A 53 -2.51 -4.37 17.79
C MET A 53 -2.94 -5.31 16.67
N TRP A 54 -4.11 -5.03 16.12
CA TRP A 54 -4.56 -5.57 14.84
C TRP A 54 -4.59 -4.45 13.81
N GLN A 55 -4.04 -4.70 12.63
CA GLN A 55 -4.10 -3.80 11.50
C GLN A 55 -4.66 -4.53 10.29
N ALA A 56 -5.64 -3.92 9.62
CA ALA A 56 -6.04 -4.29 8.27
C ALA A 56 -5.71 -3.16 7.29
N GLN A 57 -5.15 -3.52 6.14
CA GLN A 57 -4.92 -2.62 5.02
C GLN A 57 -5.64 -3.16 3.79
N ARG A 58 -6.38 -2.29 3.12
CA ARG A 58 -7.14 -2.58 1.90
C ARG A 58 -6.72 -1.59 0.83
N ASP A 59 -5.98 -2.08 -0.15
CA ASP A 59 -5.44 -1.29 -1.25
C ASP A 59 -6.28 -1.47 -2.52
N ARG A 60 -6.53 -0.36 -3.22
CA ARG A 60 -7.20 -0.32 -4.52
C ARG A 60 -6.29 0.32 -5.53
N ILE A 61 -6.05 -0.38 -6.64
CA ILE A 61 -5.20 0.10 -7.73
C ILE A 61 -6.08 0.43 -8.93
N ILE A 62 -6.20 1.72 -9.23
CA ILE A 62 -7.18 2.29 -10.14
C ILE A 62 -6.46 2.92 -11.34
N ASP A 63 -6.96 2.66 -12.55
CA ASP A 63 -6.49 3.32 -13.76
C ASP A 63 -6.90 4.81 -13.73
N ALA A 64 -5.91 5.71 -13.79
CA ALA A 64 -6.12 7.15 -13.76
C ALA A 64 -5.63 7.84 -15.05
N GLY A 65 -5.32 7.05 -16.10
CA GLY A 65 -4.83 7.53 -17.39
C GLY A 65 -3.76 6.60 -18.00
N PRO A 66 -3.37 6.85 -19.27
CA PRO A 66 -2.48 5.95 -20.02
C PRO A 66 -1.17 5.57 -19.30
N ASP A 67 -0.60 6.52 -18.55
CA ASP A 67 0.64 6.35 -17.80
C ASP A 67 0.49 6.76 -16.33
N THR A 68 -0.74 6.75 -15.81
CA THR A 68 -1.03 7.21 -14.44
C THR A 68 -1.91 6.22 -13.71
N THR A 69 -1.51 5.89 -12.49
CA THR A 69 -2.25 5.00 -11.58
C THR A 69 -2.58 5.73 -10.30
N LEU A 70 -3.82 5.62 -9.85
CA LEU A 70 -4.21 6.01 -8.50
C LEU A 70 -4.14 4.80 -7.57
N TRP A 71 -3.32 4.90 -6.53
CA TRP A 71 -3.32 3.94 -5.42
C TRP A 71 -4.06 4.56 -4.23
N GLU A 72 -5.20 3.97 -3.86
CA GLU A 72 -5.91 4.25 -2.61
C GLU A 72 -5.62 3.16 -1.58
N SER A 73 -5.26 3.55 -0.36
CA SER A 73 -5.02 2.64 0.75
C SER A 73 -5.90 3.00 1.93
N GLU A 74 -6.79 2.09 2.32
CA GLU A 74 -7.57 2.19 3.55
C GLU A 74 -6.87 1.41 4.66
N SER A 75 -6.58 2.08 5.77
CA SER A 75 -5.97 1.45 6.94
C SER A 75 -6.93 1.47 8.12
N GLU A 76 -7.09 0.31 8.76
CA GLU A 76 -7.85 0.12 9.99
C GLU A 76 -6.92 -0.44 11.07
N PHE A 77 -6.90 0.21 12.23
CA PHE A 77 -6.15 -0.22 13.41
C PHE A 77 -7.09 -0.43 14.58
N ARG A 78 -6.96 -1.58 15.24
CA ARG A 78 -7.60 -1.89 16.52
C ARG A 78 -6.50 -2.15 17.54
N PHE A 79 -6.71 -1.61 18.73
CA PHE A 79 -5.72 -1.63 19.80
C PHE A 79 -6.36 -2.23 21.06
N ASP A 80 -5.63 -3.15 21.68
CA ASP A 80 -6.04 -3.85 22.89
C ASP A 80 -5.13 -3.48 24.08
N GLY A 81 -5.66 -3.55 25.29
CA GLY A 81 -4.95 -3.10 26.49
C GLY A 81 -4.92 -1.57 26.64
N LEU A 82 -4.83 -1.10 27.90
CA LEU A 82 -4.88 0.33 28.22
C LEU A 82 -3.74 1.14 27.56
N PRO A 83 -2.48 0.68 27.54
CA PRO A 83 -1.38 1.44 26.93
C PRO A 83 -1.58 1.67 25.42
N MET A 84 -1.93 0.63 24.66
CA MET A 84 -2.08 0.74 23.20
C MET A 84 -3.33 1.53 22.80
N ARG A 85 -4.43 1.41 23.56
CA ARG A 85 -5.62 2.26 23.33
C ARG A 85 -5.33 3.74 23.54
N LEU A 86 -4.45 4.10 24.48
CA LEU A 86 -4.02 5.48 24.68
C LEU A 86 -3.15 5.97 23.52
N MET A 87 -2.17 5.16 23.07
CA MET A 87 -1.34 5.49 21.91
C MET A 87 -2.17 5.71 20.65
N GLY A 88 -3.17 4.86 20.40
CA GLY A 88 -4.10 4.99 19.28
C GLY A 88 -4.93 6.29 19.28
N ARG A 89 -5.08 6.96 20.43
CA ARG A 89 -5.74 8.27 20.55
C ARG A 89 -4.78 9.44 20.41
N LEU A 90 -3.55 9.31 20.91
CA LEU A 90 -2.56 10.40 20.93
C LEU A 90 -1.81 10.55 19.59
N LEU A 91 -1.64 9.46 18.84
CA LEU A 91 -0.75 9.44 17.67
C LEU A 91 -1.43 9.20 16.29
N PRO A 92 -2.74 9.49 16.05
CA PRO A 92 -3.37 9.20 14.76
C PRO A 92 -2.70 9.90 13.58
N GLY A 93 -2.19 11.12 13.79
CA GLY A 93 -1.46 11.87 12.77
C GLY A 93 -0.12 11.24 12.39
N VAL A 94 0.56 10.58 13.33
CA VAL A 94 1.82 9.88 13.08
C VAL A 94 1.59 8.67 12.18
N PHE A 95 0.58 7.84 12.49
CA PHE A 95 0.21 6.69 11.65
C PHE A 95 -0.13 7.11 10.22
N ARG A 96 -0.94 8.17 10.05
CA ARG A 96 -1.27 8.68 8.71
C ARG A 96 -0.04 9.21 7.97
N LYS A 97 0.86 9.91 8.68
CA LYS A 97 2.12 10.41 8.10
C LYS A 97 3.03 9.26 7.65
N GLN A 98 3.17 8.22 8.48
CA GLN A 98 3.95 7.04 8.15
C GLN A 98 3.40 6.30 6.93
N SER A 99 2.09 6.08 6.85
CA SER A 99 1.47 5.46 5.68
C SER A 99 1.69 6.29 4.41
N ARG A 100 1.57 7.62 4.51
CA ARG A 100 1.88 8.51 3.39
C ARG A 100 3.36 8.44 2.97
N GLN A 101 4.29 8.38 3.93
CA GLN A 101 5.72 8.26 3.63
C GLN A 101 6.00 6.96 2.88
N HIS A 102 5.47 5.82 3.34
CA HIS A 102 5.63 4.54 2.63
C HIS A 102 5.10 4.59 1.19
N MET A 103 3.96 5.26 0.95
CA MET A 103 3.45 5.45 -0.42
C MET A 103 4.37 6.32 -1.28
N GLN A 104 4.96 7.37 -0.70
CA GLN A 104 5.92 8.23 -1.38
C GLN A 104 7.22 7.49 -1.71
N ASP A 105 7.72 6.68 -0.77
CA ASP A 105 8.90 5.86 -0.95
C ASP A 105 8.67 4.81 -2.04
N PHE A 106 7.51 4.15 -2.03
CA PHE A 106 7.11 3.23 -3.09
C PHE A 106 6.99 3.94 -4.44
N LYS A 107 6.37 5.12 -4.51
CA LYS A 107 6.30 5.92 -5.75
C LYS A 107 7.69 6.23 -6.28
N ALA A 108 8.61 6.67 -5.43
CA ALA A 108 9.99 6.96 -5.81
C ALA A 108 10.70 5.71 -6.34
N PHE A 109 10.58 4.58 -5.64
CA PHE A 109 11.10 3.29 -6.10
C PHE A 109 10.52 2.89 -7.47
N ALA A 110 9.20 2.99 -7.63
CA ALA A 110 8.50 2.56 -8.83
C ALA A 110 8.90 3.42 -10.04
N GLU A 111 8.92 4.74 -9.89
CA GLU A 111 9.18 5.68 -10.99
C GLU A 111 10.67 5.80 -11.35
N GLN A 112 11.57 5.61 -10.38
CA GLN A 112 13.00 5.91 -10.55
C GLN A 112 13.91 4.68 -10.41
N GLY A 113 13.37 3.53 -10.00
CA GLY A 113 14.17 2.33 -9.71
C GLY A 113 15.02 2.44 -8.44
N THR A 114 14.80 3.47 -7.62
CA THR A 114 15.56 3.71 -6.39
C THR A 114 15.11 2.76 -5.29
N ASP A 115 15.88 1.70 -5.02
CA ASP A 115 15.65 0.86 -3.84
C ASP A 115 16.06 1.63 -2.57
N VAL A 116 15.08 2.22 -1.89
CA VAL A 116 15.30 2.98 -0.64
C VAL A 116 15.77 2.12 0.53
N ARG A 117 15.78 0.78 0.42
CA ARG A 117 16.32 -0.13 1.43
C ARG A 117 17.85 -0.23 1.41
N GLN A 118 18.49 0.28 0.36
CA GLN A 118 19.96 0.32 0.22
C GLN A 118 20.60 1.58 0.88
N GLY A 119 19.85 2.31 1.69
CA GLY A 119 20.29 3.54 2.35
C GLY A 119 20.61 3.38 3.83
N THR A 120 21.57 2.53 4.21
CA THR A 120 22.44 2.72 5.40
C THR A 120 23.59 1.71 5.36
N ASN A 121 24.80 2.20 5.10
CA ASN A 121 26.04 1.55 5.52
C ASN A 121 26.52 2.24 6.80
#